data_AF-A0A2C9CEY1-F1
#
_entry.id   AF-A0A2C9CEY1-F1
#
_cell.length_a   1.000
_cell.length_b   1.000
_cell.length_c   1.000
_cell.angle_alpha   90.00
_cell.angle_beta   90.00
_cell.angle_gamma   90.00
#
_symmetry.space_group_name_H-M   'P 1'
#
loop_
_entity.id
_entity.type
_entity.pdbx_description
1 polymer ?
#
loop_
_entity_poly.entity_id
_entity_poly.type
_entity_poly.pdbx_seq_one_letter_code
_entity_poly.pdbx_strand_id
1 'polypeptide(L)'
;MTTENVKICPKCESEYYAHISLCADCGVLLIMPEEVEKERKKKPDIPASHHDELVTIREEGRESVRELSDLLLRKGFFSKIVLAPGCSTGKCGCRYLLLTTKGDALAAHNCIEEFHTQKYPEIKASKDWESLGRCPACGYSIRADTKECPDCGLLLIIEK
;
A
#
# COMPACT_ATOMS: atom_id res chain seq x y z
N MET A 1 11.75 -38.71 4.96
CA MET A 1 11.21 -37.40 4.55
C MET A 1 11.71 -36.41 5.58
N THR A 2 12.74 -35.63 5.25
CA THR A 2 13.35 -34.65 6.16
C THR A 2 12.39 -33.48 6.31
N THR A 3 11.86 -33.28 7.52
CA THR A 3 11.13 -32.07 7.90
C THR A 3 12.11 -30.90 7.84
N GLU A 4 12.07 -30.15 6.75
CA GLU A 4 12.88 -28.95 6.59
C GLU A 4 12.50 -27.96 7.71
N ASN A 5 13.47 -27.65 8.55
CA ASN A 5 13.31 -26.78 9.71
C ASN A 5 13.18 -25.34 9.16
N VAL A 6 11.96 -24.85 9.04
CA VAL A 6 11.63 -23.53 8.49
C VAL A 6 11.21 -22.58 9.61
N LYS A 7 11.68 -21.34 9.54
CA LYS A 7 11.21 -20.22 10.37
C LYS A 7 10.25 -19.36 9.56
N ILE A 8 9.36 -18.66 10.27
CA ILE A 8 8.34 -17.80 9.68
C ILE A 8 8.51 -16.39 10.21
N CYS A 9 8.32 -15.39 9.35
CA CYS A 9 8.22 -14.01 9.78
C CYS A 9 6.86 -13.76 10.45
N PRO A 10 6.79 -13.31 11.71
CA PRO A 10 5.51 -13.08 12.39
C PRO A 10 4.71 -11.90 11.81
N LYS A 11 5.34 -11.04 11.00
CA LYS A 11 4.70 -9.84 10.40
C LYS A 11 4.16 -10.09 9.00
N CYS A 12 4.91 -10.80 8.15
CA CYS A 12 4.57 -11.00 6.74
C CYS A 12 4.38 -12.46 6.33
N GLU A 13 4.49 -13.38 7.30
CA GLU A 13 4.25 -14.83 7.15
C GLU A 13 5.13 -15.52 6.10
N SER A 14 6.20 -14.86 5.66
CA SER A 14 7.16 -15.45 4.72
C SER A 14 8.01 -16.50 5.43
N GLU A 15 8.22 -17.62 4.74
CA GLU A 15 9.00 -18.77 5.20
C GLU A 15 10.47 -18.61 4.83
N TYR A 16 11.34 -19.07 5.71
CA TYR A 16 12.78 -19.01 5.56
C TYR A 16 13.41 -20.28 6.11
N TYR A 17 14.59 -20.64 5.60
CA TYR A 17 15.40 -21.69 6.21
C TYR A 17 15.80 -21.32 7.64
N ALA A 18 15.86 -22.30 8.55
CA ALA A 18 16.14 -22.08 9.98
C ALA A 18 17.43 -21.30 10.31
N HIS A 19 18.43 -21.31 9.43
CA HIS A 19 19.68 -20.57 9.63
C HIS A 19 19.51 -19.05 9.43
N ILE A 20 18.44 -18.62 8.77
CA ILE A 20 18.12 -17.20 8.59
C ILE A 20 17.45 -16.69 9.86
N SER A 21 17.96 -15.58 10.41
CA SER A 21 17.49 -15.04 11.70
C SER A 21 16.61 -13.81 11.55
N LEU A 22 16.71 -13.08 10.45
CA LEU A 22 15.95 -11.84 10.19
C LEU A 22 15.19 -11.95 8.88
N CYS A 23 13.97 -11.43 8.88
CA CYS A 23 13.20 -11.27 7.66
C CYS A 23 13.87 -10.22 6.77
N ALA A 24 14.22 -10.60 5.54
CA ALA A 24 14.82 -9.68 4.57
C ALA A 24 13.92 -8.47 4.25
N ASP A 25 12.61 -8.63 4.44
CA ASP A 25 11.61 -7.61 4.11
C ASP A 25 11.15 -6.76 5.30
N CYS A 26 11.05 -7.36 6.48
CA CYS A 26 10.50 -6.71 7.67
C CYS A 26 11.58 -6.31 8.68
N GLY A 27 12.80 -6.85 8.56
CA GLY A 27 13.88 -6.63 9.51
C GLY A 27 13.64 -7.22 10.91
N VAL A 28 12.57 -7.99 11.10
CA VAL A 28 12.21 -8.61 12.39
C VAL A 28 12.79 -10.01 12.51
N LEU A 29 12.96 -10.48 13.75
CA LEU A 29 13.41 -11.84 14.05
C LEU A 29 12.41 -12.87 13.54
N LEU A 30 12.92 -13.86 12.83
CA LEU A 30 12.17 -15.01 12.34
C LEU A 30 12.02 -16.03 13.47
N ILE A 31 10.80 -16.53 13.65
CA ILE A 31 10.45 -17.44 14.75
C ILE A 31 9.96 -18.78 14.20
N MET A 32 10.02 -19.84 15.00
CA MET A 32 9.51 -21.14 14.58
C MET A 32 7.97 -21.13 14.52
N PRO A 33 7.34 -21.99 13.68
CA PRO A 33 5.88 -22.06 13.57
C PRO A 33 5.20 -22.28 14.93
N GLU A 34 5.76 -23.12 15.80
CA GLU A 34 5.25 -23.32 17.16
C GLU A 34 5.32 -22.06 18.05
N GLU A 35 6.26 -21.16 17.79
CA GLU A 35 6.42 -19.90 18.53
C GLU A 35 5.39 -18.88 18.06
N VAL A 36 5.06 -18.86 16.75
CA VAL A 36 3.95 -18.07 16.20
C VAL A 36 2.64 -18.43 16.89
N GLU A 37 2.36 -19.73 17.07
CA GLU A 37 1.14 -20.18 17.76
C GLU A 37 1.10 -19.80 19.24
N LYS A 38 2.25 -19.79 19.92
CA LYS A 38 2.35 -19.38 21.33
C LYS A 38 2.20 -17.86 21.50
N GLU A 39 2.76 -17.05 20.60
CA GLU A 39 2.55 -15.60 20.60
C GLU A 39 1.10 -15.24 20.27
N ARG A 40 0.46 -15.98 19.35
CA ARG A 40 -0.98 -15.84 19.06
C ARG A 40 -1.86 -16.09 20.29
N LYS A 41 -1.46 -17.00 21.19
CA LYS A 41 -2.15 -17.31 22.45
C LYS A 41 -1.80 -16.37 23.62
N LYS A 42 -0.74 -15.56 23.49
CA LYS A 42 -0.27 -14.62 24.53
C LYS A 42 -0.72 -13.18 24.31
N LYS A 43 -1.28 -12.83 23.15
CA LYS A 43 -1.94 -11.54 22.99
C LYS A 43 -3.08 -11.49 24.01
N PRO A 44 -3.18 -10.44 24.86
CA PRO A 44 -4.34 -10.28 25.71
C PRO A 44 -5.56 -10.30 24.79
N ASP A 45 -6.60 -11.02 25.21
CA ASP A 45 -7.93 -10.96 24.62
C ASP A 45 -8.31 -9.48 24.49
N ILE A 46 -8.08 -8.91 23.31
CA ILE A 46 -8.79 -7.72 22.89
C ILE A 46 -10.24 -8.21 22.88
N PRO A 47 -11.12 -7.63 23.71
CA PRO A 47 -12.49 -8.08 23.77
C PRO A 47 -13.03 -8.11 22.34
N ALA A 48 -13.53 -9.28 21.95
CA ALA A 48 -14.31 -9.46 20.74
C ALA A 48 -15.57 -8.61 20.86
N SER A 49 -15.45 -7.32 20.60
CA SER A 49 -16.56 -6.39 20.53
C SER A 49 -16.45 -5.65 19.20
N HIS A 50 -17.50 -5.82 18.40
CA HIS A 50 -17.74 -5.30 17.07
C HIS A 50 -17.19 -6.19 15.94
N HIS A 51 -18.11 -6.76 15.16
CA HIS A 51 -17.85 -7.20 13.79
C HIS A 51 -17.42 -5.97 12.98
N ASP A 52 -16.19 -5.50 13.17
CA ASP A 52 -15.62 -4.46 12.33
C ASP A 52 -15.39 -5.07 10.95
N GLU A 53 -16.40 -4.88 10.11
CA GLU A 53 -16.35 -5.15 8.68
C GLU A 53 -15.11 -4.45 8.12
N LEU A 54 -14.12 -5.24 7.72
CA LEU A 54 -12.93 -4.71 7.08
C LEU A 54 -13.25 -4.39 5.63
N VAL A 55 -13.00 -3.15 5.24
CA VAL A 55 -13.22 -2.68 3.87
C VAL A 55 -11.90 -2.31 3.22
N THR A 56 -11.78 -2.62 1.94
CA THR A 56 -10.62 -2.22 1.14
C THR A 56 -10.69 -0.72 0.86
N ILE A 57 -9.63 0.00 1.20
CA ILE A 57 -9.50 1.45 0.95
C ILE A 57 -8.51 1.76 -0.17
N ARG A 58 -7.63 0.82 -0.52
CA ARG A 58 -6.67 0.98 -1.61
C ARG A 58 -6.11 -0.35 -2.08
N GLU A 59 -5.59 -0.37 -3.30
CA GLU A 59 -4.86 -1.50 -3.86
C GLU A 59 -3.59 -1.02 -4.57
N GLU A 60 -2.43 -1.50 -4.13
CA GLU A 60 -1.12 -1.01 -4.56
C GLU A 60 -0.08 -2.14 -4.68
N GLY A 61 1.12 -1.80 -5.15
CA GLY A 61 2.30 -2.67 -5.05
C GLY A 61 2.77 -2.85 -3.59
N ARG A 62 3.61 -3.87 -3.35
CA ARG A 62 4.05 -4.28 -2.01
C ARG A 62 4.72 -3.16 -1.20
N GLU A 63 5.56 -2.35 -1.84
CA GLU A 63 6.29 -1.28 -1.15
C GLU A 63 5.36 -0.13 -0.78
N SER A 64 4.57 0.34 -1.74
CA SER A 64 3.59 1.41 -1.53
C SER A 64 2.54 1.03 -0.48
N VAL A 65 1.98 -0.19 -0.53
CA VAL A 65 0.96 -0.62 0.44
C VAL A 65 1.52 -0.68 1.87
N ARG A 66 2.80 -1.01 2.03
CA ARG A 66 3.50 -1.01 3.33
C ARG A 66 3.71 0.40 3.86
N GLU A 67 4.17 1.31 3.01
CA GLU A 67 4.35 2.72 3.38
C GLU A 67 3.02 3.33 3.88
N LEU A 68 1.93 3.04 3.17
CA LEU A 68 0.60 3.50 3.55
C LEU A 68 0.09 2.85 4.84
N SER A 69 0.37 1.56 5.05
CA SER A 69 0.04 0.91 6.32
C SER A 69 0.80 1.51 7.50
N ASP A 70 2.09 1.82 7.33
CA ASP A 70 2.89 2.47 8.38
C ASP A 70 2.42 3.91 8.64
N LEU A 71 2.02 4.64 7.58
CA LEU A 71 1.38 5.95 7.70
C LEU A 71 0.09 5.88 8.54
N LEU A 72 -0.82 4.98 8.20
CA LEU A 72 -2.10 4.82 8.90
C LEU A 72 -1.88 4.45 10.37
N LEU A 73 -0.96 3.52 10.64
CA LEU A 73 -0.61 3.15 12.01
C LEU A 73 -0.08 4.34 12.83
N ARG A 74 0.81 5.16 12.25
CA ARG A 74 1.31 6.39 12.90
C ARG A 74 0.22 7.42 13.18
N LYS A 75 -0.87 7.39 12.41
CA LYS A 75 -2.03 8.27 12.55
C LYS A 75 -3.12 7.69 13.43
N GLY A 76 -2.91 6.48 13.96
CA GLY A 76 -3.82 5.81 14.90
C GLY A 76 -4.91 4.96 14.24
N PHE A 77 -4.84 4.73 12.92
CA PHE A 77 -5.80 3.89 12.21
C PHE A 77 -5.34 2.44 12.19
N PHE A 78 -6.28 1.51 12.38
CA PHE A 78 -6.04 0.10 12.13
C PHE A 78 -5.90 -0.15 10.62
N SER A 79 -4.92 -0.95 10.21
CA SER A 79 -4.81 -1.40 8.83
C SER A 79 -4.36 -2.86 8.73
N LYS A 80 -4.81 -3.53 7.67
CA LYS A 80 -4.42 -4.90 7.32
C LYS A 80 -4.09 -4.97 5.83
N ILE A 81 -2.98 -5.63 5.51
CA ILE A 81 -2.56 -5.88 4.13
C ILE A 81 -2.93 -7.32 3.76
N VAL A 82 -3.55 -7.52 2.60
CA VAL A 82 -3.80 -8.85 2.03
C VAL A 82 -3.42 -8.88 0.55
N LEU A 83 -3.17 -10.07 0.01
CA LEU A 83 -2.89 -10.25 -1.41
C LEU A 83 -4.19 -10.05 -2.22
N ALA A 84 -4.12 -9.33 -3.34
CA ALA A 84 -5.27 -9.20 -4.24
C ALA A 84 -5.63 -10.56 -4.87
N PRO A 85 -6.93 -10.84 -5.08
CA PRO A 85 -7.37 -12.11 -5.68
C PRO A 85 -6.77 -12.29 -7.09
N GLY A 86 -6.40 -13.53 -7.42
CA GLY A 86 -5.83 -13.87 -8.73
C GLY A 86 -4.31 -13.81 -8.82
N CYS A 87 -3.58 -13.39 -7.77
CA CYS A 87 -2.13 -13.56 -7.72
C CYS A 87 -1.76 -14.85 -6.97
N SER A 88 -1.06 -15.76 -7.65
CA SER A 88 -0.32 -16.82 -6.98
C SER A 88 1.07 -16.29 -6.58
N THR A 89 1.46 -16.53 -5.34
CA THR A 89 2.79 -16.18 -4.81
C THR A 89 3.90 -16.69 -5.75
N GLY A 90 4.75 -15.81 -6.23
CA GLY A 90 5.90 -16.17 -7.10
C GLY A 90 6.10 -15.36 -8.39
N LYS A 91 5.24 -14.37 -8.70
CA LYS A 91 5.45 -13.44 -9.82
C LYS A 91 5.54 -11.98 -9.36
N CYS A 92 6.52 -11.26 -9.90
CA CYS A 92 6.97 -9.89 -9.56
C CYS A 92 5.95 -8.76 -9.90
N GLY A 93 4.65 -9.03 -9.85
CA GLY A 93 3.60 -8.06 -10.21
C GLY A 93 2.35 -8.15 -9.34
N CYS A 94 2.41 -8.83 -8.18
CA CYS A 94 1.26 -8.92 -7.30
C CYS A 94 0.85 -7.56 -6.75
N ARG A 95 -0.47 -7.31 -6.78
CA ARG A 95 -1.12 -6.20 -6.10
C ARG A 95 -1.59 -6.66 -4.72
N TYR A 96 -1.65 -5.71 -3.81
CA TYR A 96 -2.01 -5.91 -2.42
C TYR A 96 -3.13 -4.95 -2.05
N LEU A 97 -4.11 -5.44 -1.31
CA LEU A 97 -5.22 -4.65 -0.80
C LEU A 97 -4.87 -4.14 0.60
N LEU A 98 -5.08 -2.85 0.83
CA LEU A 98 -5.04 -2.22 2.14
C LEU A 98 -6.46 -2.11 2.67
N LEU A 99 -6.71 -2.76 3.80
CA LEU A 99 -8.01 -2.78 4.47
C LEU A 99 -7.93 -2.03 5.79
N THR A 100 -9.05 -1.44 6.18
CA THR A 100 -9.26 -0.82 7.50
C THR A 100 -10.68 -1.11 7.98
N THR A 101 -11.02 -0.70 9.21
CA THR A 101 -12.39 -0.82 9.72
C THR A 101 -13.32 0.10 8.92
N LYS A 102 -14.57 -0.33 8.69
CA LYS A 102 -15.55 0.49 7.97
C LYS A 102 -15.75 1.87 8.59
N GLY A 103 -15.67 1.97 9.93
CA GLY A 103 -15.77 3.25 10.66
C GLY A 103 -14.63 4.22 10.32
N ASP A 104 -13.43 3.71 10.11
CA ASP A 104 -12.25 4.53 9.82
C ASP A 104 -11.99 4.73 8.32
N ALA A 105 -12.72 4.02 7.45
CA ALA A 105 -12.45 3.97 6.01
C ALA A 105 -12.30 5.34 5.34
N LEU A 106 -13.22 6.28 5.62
CA LEU A 106 -13.16 7.63 5.05
C LEU A 106 -11.98 8.42 5.60
N ALA A 107 -11.74 8.36 6.91
CA ALA A 107 -10.65 9.08 7.56
C ALA A 107 -9.27 8.56 7.12
N ALA A 108 -9.12 7.24 7.04
CA ALA A 108 -7.93 6.58 6.53
C ALA A 108 -7.68 6.92 5.05
N HIS A 109 -8.72 6.91 4.21
CA HIS A 109 -8.61 7.32 2.81
C HIS A 109 -8.12 8.76 2.67
N ASN A 110 -8.74 9.71 3.39
CA ASN A 110 -8.34 11.12 3.37
C ASN A 110 -6.90 11.32 3.85
N CYS A 111 -6.48 10.58 4.88
CA CYS A 111 -5.10 10.61 5.36
C CYS A 111 -4.10 10.19 4.27
N ILE A 112 -4.45 9.21 3.43
CA ILE A 112 -3.59 8.78 2.32
C ILE A 112 -3.56 9.85 1.23
N GLU A 113 -4.70 10.44 0.87
CA GLU A 113 -4.77 11.50 -0.14
C GLU A 113 -3.99 12.75 0.29
N GLU A 114 -4.06 13.11 1.56
CA GLU A 114 -3.25 14.19 2.14
C GLU A 114 -1.76 13.87 2.03
N PHE A 115 -1.35 12.66 2.41
CA PHE A 115 0.04 12.23 2.29
C PHE A 115 0.56 12.29 0.86
N HIS A 116 -0.23 11.82 -0.11
CA HIS A 116 0.15 11.91 -1.53
C HIS A 116 0.23 13.35 -2.02
N THR A 117 -0.69 14.21 -1.59
CA THR A 117 -0.65 15.65 -1.93
C THR A 117 0.61 16.33 -1.40
N GLN A 118 1.04 15.97 -0.19
CA GLN A 118 2.26 16.48 0.41
C GLN A 118 3.53 15.92 -0.26
N LYS A 119 3.51 14.63 -0.61
CA LYS A 119 4.66 13.92 -1.20
C LYS A 119 4.88 14.28 -2.67
N TYR A 120 3.80 14.56 -3.40
CA TYR A 120 3.81 14.81 -4.85
C TYR A 120 3.01 16.08 -5.22
N PRO A 121 3.42 17.27 -4.74
CA PRO A 121 2.73 18.52 -5.04
C PRO A 121 2.65 18.82 -6.55
N GLU A 122 3.60 18.32 -7.33
CA GLU A 122 3.64 18.43 -8.80
C GLU A 122 2.45 17.74 -9.47
N ILE A 123 1.94 16.63 -8.91
CA ILE A 123 0.76 15.94 -9.45
C ILE A 123 -0.48 16.82 -9.26
N LYS A 124 -0.60 17.51 -8.11
CA LYS A 124 -1.68 18.46 -7.88
C LYS A 124 -1.55 19.65 -8.83
N ALA A 125 -0.36 20.24 -8.95
CA ALA A 125 -0.11 21.36 -9.85
C ALA A 125 -0.45 21.03 -11.30
N SER A 126 -0.08 19.83 -11.75
CA SER A 126 -0.41 19.28 -13.06
C SER A 126 -1.92 19.23 -13.30
N LYS A 127 -2.71 18.67 -12.36
CA LYS A 127 -4.18 18.63 -12.45
C LYS A 127 -4.82 20.02 -12.40
N ASP A 128 -4.33 20.90 -11.54
CA ASP A 128 -4.81 22.28 -11.44
C ASP A 128 -4.58 23.02 -12.77
N TRP A 129 -3.41 22.83 -13.40
CA TRP A 129 -3.12 23.37 -14.72
C TRP A 129 -4.05 22.82 -15.80
N GLU A 130 -4.28 21.51 -15.85
CA GLU A 130 -5.23 20.91 -16.79
C GLU A 130 -6.63 21.53 -16.65
N SER A 131 -7.12 21.70 -15.42
CA SER A 131 -8.44 22.29 -15.14
C SER A 131 -8.57 23.74 -15.61
N LEU A 132 -7.45 24.45 -15.73
CA LEU A 132 -7.35 25.82 -16.22
C LEU A 132 -7.03 25.89 -17.73
N GLY A 133 -7.02 24.77 -18.45
CA GLY A 133 -6.65 24.72 -19.86
C GLY A 133 -5.16 24.99 -20.09
N ARG A 134 -4.30 24.56 -19.16
CA ARG A 134 -2.84 24.69 -19.25
C ARG A 134 -2.20 23.33 -19.38
N CYS A 135 -0.98 23.31 -19.92
CA CYS A 135 -0.18 22.11 -20.05
C CYS A 135 0.13 21.51 -18.67
N PRO A 136 -0.18 20.22 -18.43
CA PRO A 136 0.10 19.57 -17.14
C PRO A 136 1.58 19.46 -16.78
N ALA A 137 2.49 19.56 -17.74
CA ALA A 137 3.93 19.43 -17.49
C ALA A 137 4.61 20.75 -17.16
N CYS A 138 4.27 21.84 -17.87
CA CYS A 138 4.97 23.12 -17.72
C CYS A 138 4.07 24.32 -17.37
N GLY A 139 2.75 24.15 -17.37
CA GLY A 139 1.80 25.21 -17.04
C GLY A 139 1.54 26.23 -18.15
N TYR A 140 2.08 26.01 -19.36
CA TYR A 140 1.81 26.85 -20.53
C TYR A 140 0.33 26.81 -20.92
N SER A 141 -0.28 27.96 -21.23
CA SER A 141 -1.68 28.04 -21.67
C SER A 141 -1.86 27.40 -23.04
N ILE A 142 -2.69 26.37 -23.14
CA ILE A 142 -2.94 25.60 -24.36
C ILE A 142 -4.40 25.74 -24.79
N ARG A 143 -4.67 25.58 -26.08
CA ARG A 143 -6.05 25.51 -26.59
C ARG A 143 -6.56 24.08 -26.50
N ALA A 144 -7.88 23.90 -26.40
CA ALA A 144 -8.49 22.57 -26.27
C ALA A 144 -8.18 21.61 -27.44
N ASP A 145 -7.79 22.13 -28.60
CA ASP A 145 -7.40 21.38 -29.81
C ASP A 145 -5.89 21.17 -29.95
N THR A 146 -5.09 21.66 -28.99
CA THR A 146 -3.63 21.55 -29.02
C THR A 146 -3.21 20.11 -28.76
N LYS A 147 -2.55 19.49 -29.74
CA LYS A 147 -2.07 18.10 -29.66
C LYS A 147 -0.70 17.95 -29.00
N GLU A 148 0.09 19.01 -29.02
CA GLU A 148 1.43 19.06 -28.45
C GLU A 148 1.66 20.44 -27.84
N CYS A 149 2.17 20.49 -26.62
CA CYS A 149 2.50 21.74 -25.96
C CYS A 149 3.66 22.42 -26.69
N PRO A 150 3.50 23.66 -27.19
CA PRO A 150 4.54 24.34 -27.96
C PRO A 150 5.76 24.77 -27.11
N ASP A 151 5.63 24.75 -25.78
CA ASP A 151 6.67 25.19 -24.85
C ASP A 151 7.57 24.02 -24.41
N CYS A 152 6.96 22.89 -24.01
CA CYS A 152 7.70 21.74 -23.48
C CYS A 152 7.69 20.49 -24.37
N GLY A 153 6.97 20.51 -25.50
CA GLY A 153 6.86 19.37 -26.42
C GLY A 153 6.02 18.18 -25.89
N LEU A 154 5.25 18.37 -24.81
CA LEU A 154 4.40 17.30 -24.28
C LEU A 154 3.25 17.01 -25.26
N LEU A 155 3.08 15.75 -25.65
CA LEU A 155 1.90 15.29 -26.39
C LEU A 155 0.68 15.26 -25.45
N LEU A 156 -0.39 15.97 -25.83
CA LEU A 156 -1.63 16.16 -25.06
C LEU A 156 -2.79 15.28 -25.56
N ILE A 157 -2.49 14.35 -26.47
CA ILE A 157 -3.47 13.47 -27.10
C ILE A 157 -3.82 12.35 -26.11
N ILE A 158 -5.08 12.31 -25.66
CA ILE A 158 -5.62 11.16 -24.94
C ILE A 158 -6.32 10.28 -25.99
N GLU A 159 -5.65 9.22 -26.43
CA GLU A 159 -6.33 8.17 -27.20
C GLU A 159 -7.37 7.51 -26.29
N LYS A 160 -8.63 7.43 -26.75
CA LYS A 160 -9.74 6.77 -26.06
C LYS A 160 -9.85 5.31 -26.48
#